data_AF-A0A8T0T217-F1
#
_entry.id   AF-A0A8T0T217-F1
#
_cell.length_a   1.000
_cell.length_b   1.000
_cell.length_c   1.000
_cell.angle_alpha   90.00
_cell.angle_beta   90.00
_cell.angle_gamma   90.00
#
_symmetry.space_group_name_H-M   'P 1'
#
loop_
_entity.id
_entity.type
_entity.pdbx_description
1 polymer ?
#
loop_
_entity_poly.entity_id
_entity_poly.type
_entity_poly.pdbx_seq_one_letter_code
_entity_poly.pdbx_strand_id
1 'polypeptide(L)'
;MFPGLRDKGFNYLRAVADANNFSMDRIKVIGKKASSLSMNDLKDEKINLVVGEPFYHGNEGMLPWQNLRFWNERTLLDPLLSEDAFIMPCKGILRLCAMSLPDLWRSRCSLKDVEGFDHSVANDTFGACGDLPGEQQGPCLPYYVWQCGYTKKLSKVYSLVDFNFSEPIHSCFGKTKIKFAHDGICHGFAVWIDWVLDEKNPIVISTGPESRYWKQGVQLLSRPVQVNPVSSVMHVEAHFDPGTAELVFKSMGP
;
A
#
# COMPACT_ATOMS: atom_id res chain seq x y z
N MET A 1 -3.57 -17.59 -9.45
CA MET A 1 -4.64 -17.89 -8.48
C MET A 1 -4.59 -19.38 -8.21
N PHE A 2 -4.48 -19.80 -6.94
CA PHE A 2 -4.46 -21.23 -6.61
C PHE A 2 -5.84 -21.85 -6.95
N PRO A 3 -5.90 -23.04 -7.57
CA PRO A 3 -7.15 -23.64 -8.03
C PRO A 3 -8.23 -23.72 -6.94
N GLY A 4 -7.85 -24.11 -5.72
CA GLY A 4 -8.79 -24.23 -4.60
C GLY A 4 -9.38 -22.90 -4.10
N LEU A 5 -8.78 -21.75 -4.39
CA LEU A 5 -9.35 -20.44 -4.05
C LEU A 5 -10.39 -19.99 -5.08
N ARG A 6 -10.26 -20.42 -6.33
CA ARG A 6 -11.21 -20.10 -7.41
C ARG A 6 -12.59 -20.72 -7.13
N ASP A 7 -12.61 -22.01 -6.80
CA ASP A 7 -13.87 -22.73 -6.54
C ASP A 7 -14.54 -22.21 -5.26
N LYS A 8 -13.74 -21.88 -4.24
CA LYS A 8 -14.22 -21.23 -3.02
C LYS A 8 -14.84 -19.86 -3.30
N GLY A 9 -14.19 -19.03 -4.13
CA GLY A 9 -14.70 -17.70 -4.49
C GLY A 9 -16.02 -17.78 -5.28
N PHE A 10 -16.11 -18.70 -6.24
CA PHE A 10 -17.36 -18.91 -6.99
C PHE A 10 -18.50 -19.44 -6.10
N ASN A 11 -18.21 -20.40 -5.22
CA ASN A 11 -19.21 -20.92 -4.28
C ASN A 11 -19.68 -19.83 -3.31
N TYR A 12 -18.77 -18.95 -2.86
CA TYR A 12 -19.13 -17.79 -2.05
C TYR A 12 -20.08 -16.84 -2.80
N LEU A 13 -19.74 -16.47 -4.04
CA LEU A 13 -20.59 -15.60 -4.86
C LEU A 13 -21.98 -16.21 -5.09
N ARG A 14 -22.05 -17.52 -5.36
CA ARG A 14 -23.32 -18.24 -5.49
C ARG A 14 -24.13 -18.19 -4.21
N ALA A 15 -23.53 -18.53 -3.07
CA ALA A 15 -24.23 -18.51 -1.77
C ALA A 15 -24.76 -17.10 -1.42
N VAL A 16 -23.99 -16.05 -1.72
CA VAL A 16 -24.42 -14.66 -1.51
C VAL A 16 -25.55 -14.28 -2.46
N ALA A 17 -25.48 -14.66 -3.74
CA ALA A 17 -26.55 -14.41 -4.71
C ALA A 17 -27.85 -15.09 -4.29
N ASP A 18 -27.79 -16.38 -3.93
CA ASP A 18 -28.93 -17.17 -3.46
C ASP A 18 -29.57 -16.55 -2.20
N ALA A 19 -28.75 -16.16 -1.21
CA ALA A 19 -29.22 -15.53 0.02
C ALA A 19 -29.89 -14.15 -0.19
N ASN A 20 -29.57 -13.48 -1.30
CA ASN A 20 -30.12 -12.17 -1.66
C ASN A 20 -31.18 -12.25 -2.78
N ASN A 21 -31.65 -13.46 -3.15
CA ASN A 21 -32.60 -13.70 -4.24
C ASN A 21 -32.14 -13.15 -5.60
N PHE A 22 -30.83 -13.13 -5.85
CA PHE A 22 -30.25 -12.78 -7.15
C PHE A 22 -29.95 -14.03 -7.97
N SER A 23 -30.29 -13.98 -9.26
CA SER A 23 -29.99 -15.06 -10.18
C SER A 23 -28.55 -14.98 -10.69
N MET A 24 -27.88 -16.14 -10.71
CA MET A 24 -26.49 -16.28 -11.16
C MET A 24 -26.31 -16.16 -12.68
N ASP A 25 -27.38 -16.16 -13.48
CA ASP A 25 -27.34 -15.93 -14.93
C ASP A 25 -26.77 -14.55 -15.30
N ARG A 26 -26.85 -13.58 -14.38
CA ARG A 26 -26.30 -12.23 -14.52
C ARG A 26 -24.83 -12.12 -14.08
N ILE A 27 -24.27 -13.15 -13.46
CA ILE A 27 -22.89 -13.15 -12.94
C ILE A 27 -22.08 -14.24 -13.63
N LYS A 28 -21.16 -13.82 -14.51
CA LYS A 28 -20.21 -14.72 -15.16
C LYS A 28 -18.86 -14.69 -14.45
N VAL A 29 -18.48 -15.81 -13.84
CA VAL A 29 -17.14 -15.94 -13.22
C VAL A 29 -16.15 -16.53 -14.22
N ILE A 30 -15.19 -15.71 -14.64
CA ILE A 30 -14.12 -16.10 -15.56
C ILE A 30 -12.86 -16.35 -14.75
N GLY A 31 -12.51 -17.60 -14.47
CA GLY A 31 -11.28 -17.90 -13.73
C GLY A 31 -10.04 -17.99 -14.63
N LYS A 32 -9.86 -16.97 -15.46
CA LYS A 32 -8.62 -16.68 -16.17
C LYS A 32 -7.93 -15.50 -15.50
N LYS A 33 -6.63 -15.35 -15.69
CA LYS A 33 -5.92 -14.11 -15.33
C LYS A 33 -6.32 -13.00 -16.29
N ALA A 34 -6.22 -11.74 -15.86
CA ALA A 34 -6.48 -10.57 -16.72
C ALA A 34 -5.70 -10.64 -18.05
N SER A 35 -4.42 -11.00 -17.98
CA SER A 35 -3.53 -11.18 -19.14
C SER A 35 -3.95 -12.27 -20.14
N SER A 36 -4.91 -13.12 -19.78
CA SER A 36 -5.38 -14.25 -20.60
C SER A 36 -6.84 -14.12 -21.00
N LEU A 37 -7.47 -12.98 -20.70
CA LEU A 37 -8.83 -12.68 -21.15
C LEU A 37 -8.81 -12.22 -22.61
N SER A 38 -9.90 -12.51 -23.31
CA SER A 38 -10.09 -12.18 -24.72
C SER A 38 -11.53 -11.76 -24.99
N MET A 39 -11.79 -11.16 -26.14
CA MET A 39 -13.16 -10.79 -26.56
C MET A 39 -14.11 -11.99 -26.59
N ASN A 40 -13.63 -13.18 -26.97
CA ASN A 40 -14.42 -14.42 -26.93
C ASN A 40 -14.92 -14.74 -25.51
N ASP A 41 -14.11 -14.46 -24.48
CA ASP A 41 -14.52 -14.65 -23.08
C ASP A 41 -15.61 -13.66 -22.68
N LEU A 42 -15.72 -12.54 -23.38
CA LEU A 42 -16.70 -11.47 -23.17
C LEU A 42 -17.85 -11.51 -24.19
N LYS A 43 -17.95 -12.56 -25.01
CA LYS A 43 -18.95 -12.67 -26.09
C LYS A 43 -18.92 -11.48 -27.06
N ASP A 44 -17.72 -11.01 -27.36
CA ASP A 44 -17.44 -9.87 -28.23
C ASP A 44 -17.97 -8.52 -27.72
N GLU A 45 -18.33 -8.44 -26.43
CA GLU A 45 -18.67 -7.19 -25.75
C GLU A 45 -17.44 -6.52 -25.13
N LYS A 46 -17.46 -5.19 -25.11
CA LYS A 46 -16.43 -4.35 -24.47
C LYS A 46 -16.79 -4.09 -23.00
N ILE A 47 -15.76 -3.92 -22.16
CA ILE A 47 -15.93 -3.63 -20.74
C ILE A 47 -16.17 -2.12 -20.57
N ASN A 48 -17.33 -1.74 -20.03
CA ASN A 48 -17.67 -0.35 -19.71
C ASN A 48 -17.32 0.06 -18.27
N LEU A 49 -17.11 -0.89 -17.37
CA LEU A 49 -16.81 -0.64 -15.96
C LEU A 49 -15.82 -1.68 -15.43
N VAL A 50 -14.70 -1.21 -14.90
CA VAL A 50 -13.78 -2.03 -14.08
C VAL A 50 -13.91 -1.58 -12.63
N VAL A 51 -14.32 -2.47 -11.74
CA VAL A 51 -14.50 -2.17 -10.32
C VAL A 51 -13.70 -3.12 -9.43
N GLY A 52 -13.08 -2.60 -8.39
CA GLY A 52 -12.39 -3.39 -7.36
C GLY A 52 -12.28 -2.66 -6.01
N GLU A 53 -12.16 -3.41 -4.93
CA GLU A 53 -11.89 -2.90 -3.57
C GLU A 53 -10.39 -2.61 -3.31
N PRO A 54 -9.59 -2.56 -4.38
CA PRO A 54 -8.40 -3.39 -4.63
C PRO A 54 -7.90 -4.24 -3.45
N PHE A 55 -8.58 -5.36 -3.17
CA PHE A 55 -8.17 -6.36 -2.20
C PHE A 55 -7.82 -7.69 -2.88
N TYR A 56 -6.70 -8.28 -2.50
CA TYR A 56 -6.23 -9.56 -3.02
C TYR A 56 -5.91 -10.51 -1.88
N HIS A 57 -6.60 -11.64 -1.83
CA HIS A 57 -6.30 -12.69 -0.86
C HIS A 57 -4.86 -13.19 -1.02
N GLY A 58 -4.14 -13.30 0.09
CA GLY A 58 -2.70 -13.57 0.16
C GLY A 58 -1.84 -12.31 0.31
N ASN A 59 -2.39 -11.12 0.05
CA ASN A 59 -1.66 -9.84 0.19
C ASN A 59 -1.88 -9.16 1.55
N GLU A 60 -2.65 -9.75 2.48
CA GLU A 60 -2.94 -9.18 3.80
C GLU A 60 -1.67 -9.01 4.67
N GLY A 61 -0.64 -9.79 4.34
CA GLY A 61 0.69 -9.72 4.94
C GLY A 61 1.59 -8.61 4.39
N MET A 62 1.25 -8.05 3.23
CA MET A 62 2.18 -7.30 2.38
C MET A 62 2.08 -5.78 2.55
N LEU A 63 2.99 -5.05 1.90
CA LEU A 63 2.99 -3.59 1.87
C LEU A 63 1.78 -3.04 1.10
N PRO A 64 1.25 -1.86 1.46
CA PRO A 64 -0.02 -1.35 0.90
C PRO A 64 -0.02 -1.20 -0.63
N TRP A 65 1.13 -0.85 -1.21
CA TRP A 65 1.28 -0.67 -2.67
C TRP A 65 1.27 -1.97 -3.47
N GLN A 66 1.34 -3.13 -2.83
CA GLN A 66 1.16 -4.41 -3.52
C GLN A 66 -0.28 -4.56 -4.09
N ASN A 67 -1.23 -3.77 -3.59
CA ASN A 67 -2.58 -3.68 -4.14
C ASN A 67 -2.68 -2.82 -5.41
N LEU A 68 -1.60 -2.13 -5.83
CA LEU A 68 -1.47 -1.55 -7.18
C LEU A 68 -1.48 -2.62 -8.27
N ARG A 69 -1.48 -3.90 -7.90
CA ARG A 69 -1.91 -5.00 -8.77
C ARG A 69 -3.21 -4.70 -9.52
N PHE A 70 -4.16 -3.96 -8.93
CA PHE A 70 -5.36 -3.53 -9.62
C PHE A 70 -5.05 -2.68 -10.86
N TRP A 71 -4.11 -1.75 -10.75
CA TRP A 71 -3.67 -0.92 -11.87
C TRP A 71 -3.03 -1.75 -12.99
N ASN A 72 -2.23 -2.75 -12.61
CA ASN A 72 -1.65 -3.70 -13.56
C ASN A 72 -2.73 -4.56 -14.25
N GLU A 73 -3.70 -5.10 -13.49
CA GLU A 73 -4.82 -5.86 -14.07
C GLU A 73 -5.69 -5.00 -14.98
N ARG A 74 -6.01 -3.75 -14.59
CA ARG A 74 -6.68 -2.77 -15.45
C ARG A 74 -5.90 -2.53 -16.74
N THR A 75 -4.57 -2.45 -16.67
CA THR A 75 -3.72 -2.23 -17.86
C THR A 75 -3.76 -3.42 -18.81
N LEU A 76 -3.75 -4.64 -18.28
CA LEU A 76 -3.88 -5.86 -19.09
C LEU A 76 -5.25 -5.96 -19.77
N LEU A 77 -6.28 -5.36 -19.17
CA LEU A 77 -7.62 -5.30 -19.73
C LEU A 77 -7.82 -4.17 -20.76
N ASP A 78 -6.85 -3.26 -20.91
CA ASP A 78 -6.98 -2.07 -21.77
C ASP A 78 -7.51 -2.37 -23.19
N PRO A 79 -7.06 -3.43 -23.91
CA PRO A 79 -7.59 -3.77 -25.23
C PRO A 79 -9.06 -4.20 -25.24
N LEU A 80 -9.60 -4.60 -24.08
CA LEU A 80 -10.97 -5.09 -23.88
C LEU A 80 -11.92 -3.99 -23.38
N LEU A 81 -11.40 -2.80 -23.03
CA LEU A 81 -12.20 -1.67 -22.57
C LEU A 81 -12.93 -0.99 -23.74
N SER A 82 -14.10 -0.42 -23.45
CA SER A 82 -14.73 0.59 -24.32
C SER A 82 -14.01 1.93 -24.21
N GLU A 83 -14.17 2.82 -25.19
CA GLU A 83 -13.53 4.16 -25.17
C GLU A 83 -13.88 4.97 -23.90
N ASP A 84 -15.13 4.90 -23.44
CA ASP A 84 -15.61 5.61 -22.25
C ASP A 84 -15.67 4.73 -20.99
N ALA A 85 -14.83 3.69 -20.90
CA ALA A 85 -14.86 2.78 -19.76
C ALA A 85 -14.57 3.51 -18.43
N PHE A 86 -15.41 3.28 -17.43
CA PHE A 86 -15.24 3.82 -16.09
C PHE A 86 -14.37 2.88 -15.24
N ILE A 87 -13.44 3.43 -14.48
CA ILE A 87 -12.53 2.67 -13.61
C ILE A 87 -12.75 3.08 -12.15
N MET A 88 -13.03 2.12 -11.27
CA MET A 88 -13.26 2.33 -9.84
C MET A 88 -12.40 1.34 -9.02
N PRO A 89 -11.49 1.80 -8.14
CA PRO A 89 -11.11 3.20 -7.95
C PRO A 89 -10.54 3.82 -9.22
N CYS A 90 -10.71 5.14 -9.37
CA CYS A 90 -10.15 5.89 -10.50
C CYS A 90 -8.69 6.29 -10.23
N LYS A 91 -8.28 6.37 -8.96
CA LYS A 91 -6.94 6.78 -8.56
C LYS A 91 -6.53 6.18 -7.22
N GLY A 92 -5.26 5.81 -7.10
CA GLY A 92 -4.59 5.60 -5.82
C GLY A 92 -3.72 6.81 -5.47
N ILE A 93 -3.65 7.20 -4.19
CA ILE A 93 -2.76 8.27 -3.74
C ILE A 93 -1.84 7.71 -2.65
N LEU A 94 -0.53 7.69 -2.90
CA LEU A 94 0.46 7.37 -1.88
C LEU A 94 0.50 8.53 -0.87
N ARG A 95 0.08 8.22 0.36
CA ARG A 95 0.08 9.14 1.49
C ARG A 95 1.19 8.79 2.47
N LEU A 96 1.62 9.78 3.24
CA LEU A 96 2.50 9.55 4.37
C LEU A 96 2.28 10.53 5.53
N CYS A 97 2.77 10.14 6.71
CA CYS A 97 2.82 10.96 7.91
C CYS A 97 4.09 10.63 8.72
N ALA A 98 4.75 11.66 9.25
CA ALA A 98 5.84 11.48 10.21
C ALA A 98 5.27 11.12 11.58
N MET A 99 5.84 10.11 12.23
CA MET A 99 5.25 9.47 13.41
C MET A 99 6.24 9.36 14.57
N SER A 100 5.71 9.50 15.78
CA SER A 100 6.34 9.01 17.01
C SER A 100 5.86 7.58 17.26
N LEU A 101 6.79 6.62 17.29
CA LEU A 101 6.54 5.17 17.39
C LEU A 101 7.60 4.51 18.31
N PRO A 102 7.74 4.94 19.57
CA PRO A 102 8.83 4.51 20.45
C PRO A 102 8.85 3.00 20.70
N ASP A 103 7.69 2.38 20.90
CA ASP A 103 7.61 0.94 21.20
C ASP A 103 7.95 0.10 19.97
N LEU A 104 7.44 0.47 18.81
CA LEU A 104 7.78 -0.19 17.54
C LEU A 104 9.26 -0.01 17.20
N TRP A 105 9.79 1.20 17.34
CA TRP A 105 11.21 1.47 17.11
C TRP A 105 12.08 0.61 18.02
N ARG A 106 11.78 0.58 19.34
CA ARG A 106 12.51 -0.26 20.31
C ARG A 106 12.44 -1.75 19.96
N SER A 107 11.29 -2.25 19.52
CA SER A 107 11.12 -3.66 19.14
C SER A 107 11.93 -4.08 17.91
N ARG A 108 12.40 -3.10 17.12
CA ARG A 108 13.14 -3.31 15.89
C ARG A 108 14.57 -2.80 15.96
N CYS A 109 14.99 -2.21 17.08
CA CYS A 109 16.37 -1.80 17.28
C CYS A 109 17.32 -2.97 17.06
N SER A 110 18.39 -2.74 16.31
CA SER A 110 19.43 -3.73 16.10
C SER A 110 19.97 -4.19 17.45
N LEU A 111 20.08 -5.50 17.58
CA LEU A 111 20.70 -6.16 18.71
C LEU A 111 22.21 -6.25 18.44
N LYS A 112 23.02 -5.92 19.44
CA LYS A 112 24.47 -6.15 19.40
C LYS A 112 24.76 -7.50 20.05
N ASP A 113 25.86 -7.63 20.78
CA ASP A 113 26.09 -8.77 21.65
C ASP A 113 25.08 -8.80 22.79
N VAL A 114 24.23 -9.83 22.78
CA VAL A 114 23.31 -10.15 23.88
C VAL A 114 23.79 -11.47 24.47
N GLU A 115 24.20 -11.46 25.73
CA GLU A 115 24.78 -12.63 26.43
C GLU A 115 25.98 -13.26 25.68
N GLY A 116 26.75 -12.45 24.95
CA GLY A 116 27.93 -12.90 24.19
C GLY A 116 27.63 -13.58 22.85
N PHE A 117 26.39 -13.50 22.36
CA PHE A 117 26.00 -14.01 21.04
C PHE A 117 25.79 -12.87 20.05
N ASP A 118 26.34 -13.03 18.84
CA ASP A 118 26.11 -12.12 17.71
C ASP A 118 24.72 -12.32 17.11
N HIS A 119 23.97 -11.22 16.98
CA HIS A 119 22.61 -11.17 16.45
C HIS A 119 22.51 -10.47 15.08
N SER A 120 23.63 -10.21 14.42
CA SER A 120 23.69 -9.59 13.08
C SER A 120 22.73 -10.25 12.07
N VAL A 121 22.76 -11.58 11.97
CA VAL A 121 21.88 -12.36 11.07
C VAL A 121 20.39 -12.16 11.39
N ALA A 122 20.04 -12.07 12.68
CA ALA A 122 18.65 -11.83 13.09
C ALA A 122 18.21 -10.40 12.73
N ASN A 123 19.09 -9.42 12.93
CA ASN A 123 18.83 -8.03 12.55
C ASN A 123 18.55 -7.90 11.04
N ASP A 124 19.36 -8.56 10.21
CA ASP A 124 19.20 -8.53 8.76
C ASP A 124 17.92 -9.26 8.32
N THR A 125 17.66 -10.45 8.89
CA THR A 125 16.51 -11.28 8.51
C THR A 125 15.17 -10.63 8.87
N PHE A 126 15.07 -10.01 10.04
CA PHE A 126 13.82 -9.42 10.52
C PHE A 126 13.63 -7.95 10.14
N GLY A 127 14.64 -7.32 9.54
CA GLY A 127 14.62 -5.91 9.16
C GLY A 127 14.72 -4.99 10.38
N ALA A 128 15.91 -4.95 10.99
CA ALA A 128 16.20 -4.03 12.08
C ALA A 128 16.22 -2.56 11.64
N CYS A 129 16.02 -1.68 12.59
CA CYS A 129 16.37 -0.25 12.55
C CYS A 129 17.31 0.05 13.71
N GLY A 130 17.75 1.30 13.92
CA GLY A 130 18.64 1.60 15.05
C GLY A 130 20.07 1.10 14.81
N ASP A 131 21.08 1.96 14.90
CA ASP A 131 22.49 1.53 14.86
C ASP A 131 22.89 0.63 13.68
N LEU A 132 22.20 0.76 12.54
CA LEU A 132 22.54 0.03 11.32
C LEU A 132 23.92 0.46 10.79
N PRO A 133 24.67 -0.43 10.12
CA PRO A 133 25.95 -0.07 9.53
C PRO A 133 25.82 1.04 8.47
N GLY A 134 26.61 2.11 8.62
CA GLY A 134 26.62 3.24 7.68
C GLY A 134 25.36 4.13 7.76
N GLU A 135 25.00 4.75 6.65
CA GLU A 135 23.78 5.58 6.53
C GLU A 135 22.55 4.78 6.10
N GLN A 136 22.57 3.45 6.29
CA GLN A 136 21.47 2.59 5.90
C GLN A 136 20.21 2.90 6.71
N GLN A 137 19.07 2.95 6.02
CA GLN A 137 17.76 3.02 6.65
C GLN A 137 17.19 1.61 6.77
N GLY A 138 16.39 1.40 7.82
CA GLY A 138 15.64 0.16 7.96
C GLY A 138 14.67 -0.02 6.77
N PRO A 139 14.31 -1.27 6.44
CA PRO A 139 13.34 -1.53 5.39
C PRO A 139 11.97 -0.95 5.75
N CYS A 140 11.15 -0.70 4.73
CA CYS A 140 9.74 -0.43 4.96
C CYS A 140 9.02 -1.76 5.19
N LEU A 141 8.37 -1.91 6.34
CA LEU A 141 7.68 -3.15 6.72
C LEU A 141 6.20 -2.89 7.03
N PRO A 142 5.30 -3.86 6.76
CA PRO A 142 3.87 -3.67 6.96
C PRO A 142 3.44 -3.90 8.42
N TYR A 143 2.74 -2.93 9.00
CA TYR A 143 2.21 -3.00 10.37
C TYR A 143 0.78 -2.48 10.48
N TYR A 144 0.02 -3.03 11.42
CA TYR A 144 -1.13 -2.34 11.97
C TYR A 144 -0.63 -1.29 12.96
N VAL A 145 -0.46 -0.04 12.52
CA VAL A 145 0.14 1.02 13.36
C VAL A 145 -0.64 1.18 14.67
N TRP A 146 -1.96 0.99 14.67
CA TRP A 146 -2.78 1.06 15.87
C TRP A 146 -2.47 -0.02 16.93
N GLN A 147 -1.78 -1.12 16.56
CA GLN A 147 -1.33 -2.19 17.46
C GLN A 147 0.12 -2.02 17.92
N CYS A 148 0.80 -0.96 17.50
CA CYS A 148 2.23 -0.76 17.72
C CYS A 148 2.56 -0.01 19.03
N GLY A 149 1.71 -0.11 20.05
CA GLY A 149 1.88 0.60 21.32
C GLY A 149 1.56 2.09 21.21
N TYR A 150 2.38 2.93 21.83
CA TYR A 150 2.21 4.38 21.75
C TYR A 150 2.46 4.88 20.32
N THR A 151 1.51 5.63 19.78
CA THR A 151 1.63 6.26 18.46
C THR A 151 1.14 7.71 18.50
N LYS A 152 1.88 8.61 17.83
CA LYS A 152 1.49 10.02 17.67
C LYS A 152 1.90 10.54 16.30
N LYS A 153 0.96 11.18 15.59
CA LYS A 153 1.26 11.93 14.35
C LYS A 153 2.06 13.19 14.71
N LEU A 154 3.19 13.41 14.05
CA LEU A 154 4.05 14.58 14.24
C LEU A 154 3.97 15.56 13.08
N SER A 155 3.41 15.15 11.93
CA SER A 155 3.14 16.01 10.77
C SER A 155 1.67 15.90 10.35
N LYS A 156 1.25 16.80 9.46
CA LYS A 156 0.06 16.57 8.64
C LYS A 156 0.26 15.35 7.73
N VAL A 157 -0.82 14.86 7.13
CA VAL A 157 -0.74 13.87 6.05
C VAL A 157 -0.33 14.58 4.77
N TYR A 158 0.64 14.01 4.06
CA TYR A 158 1.11 14.49 2.76
C TYR A 158 0.76 13.50 1.65
N SER A 159 0.41 14.01 0.46
CA SER A 159 0.44 13.23 -0.77
C SER A 159 1.86 13.20 -1.32
N LEU A 160 2.30 12.04 -1.79
CA LEU A 160 3.62 11.87 -2.41
C LEU A 160 3.53 11.48 -3.88
N VAL A 161 2.66 10.53 -4.23
CA VAL A 161 2.49 10.04 -5.60
C VAL A 161 1.00 9.84 -5.88
N ASP A 162 0.54 10.26 -7.05
CA ASP A 162 -0.79 9.96 -7.57
C ASP A 162 -0.66 8.87 -8.65
N PHE A 163 -1.46 7.81 -8.53
CA PHE A 163 -1.51 6.69 -9.47
C PHE A 163 -2.83 6.73 -10.23
N ASN A 164 -2.82 7.23 -11.47
CA ASN A 164 -4.03 7.41 -12.27
C ASN A 164 -4.43 6.11 -12.98
N PHE A 165 -5.56 5.52 -12.58
CA PHE A 165 -6.04 4.25 -13.12
C PHE A 165 -6.88 4.43 -14.39
N SER A 166 -7.07 5.66 -14.86
CA SER A 166 -7.58 5.93 -16.19
C SER A 166 -6.52 5.68 -17.28
N GLU A 167 -5.26 5.51 -16.88
CA GLU A 167 -4.12 5.28 -17.78
C GLU A 167 -3.57 3.85 -17.60
N PRO A 168 -2.89 3.29 -18.61
CA PRO A 168 -2.00 2.15 -18.43
C PRO A 168 -0.93 2.40 -17.36
N ILE A 169 -0.52 1.34 -16.67
CA ILE A 169 0.49 1.36 -15.62
C ILE A 169 1.83 1.84 -16.16
N HIS A 170 2.46 2.74 -15.42
CA HIS A 170 3.74 3.33 -15.78
C HIS A 170 4.53 3.70 -14.52
N SER A 171 5.79 4.10 -14.70
CA SER A 171 6.63 4.53 -13.58
C SER A 171 6.18 5.87 -13.04
N CYS A 172 6.14 5.98 -11.71
CA CYS A 172 5.75 7.21 -11.03
C CYS A 172 6.82 7.61 -10.02
N PHE A 173 7.08 8.91 -9.92
CA PHE A 173 8.01 9.49 -8.96
C PHE A 173 7.36 10.63 -8.20
N GLY A 174 7.64 10.70 -6.91
CA GLY A 174 7.17 11.77 -6.05
C GLY A 174 8.23 12.17 -5.04
N LYS A 175 8.34 13.47 -4.77
CA LYS A 175 9.17 14.00 -3.69
C LYS A 175 8.43 15.11 -2.97
N THR A 176 8.59 15.19 -1.66
CA THR A 176 7.97 16.27 -0.88
C THR A 176 8.78 16.63 0.35
N LYS A 177 8.47 17.81 0.89
CA LYS A 177 9.09 18.39 2.08
C LYS A 177 8.10 18.28 3.24
N ILE A 178 8.47 17.52 4.26
CA ILE A 178 7.66 17.30 5.46
C ILE A 178 7.96 18.38 6.48
N LYS A 179 6.93 19.14 6.84
CA LYS A 179 6.95 20.09 7.96
C LYS A 179 6.26 19.45 9.15
N PHE A 180 6.90 19.55 10.31
CA PHE A 180 6.32 19.04 11.55
C PHE A 180 5.25 20.00 12.06
N ALA A 181 4.18 19.42 12.58
CA ALA A 181 3.06 20.15 13.19
C ALA A 181 3.16 20.15 14.72
N HIS A 182 3.94 19.23 15.30
CA HIS A 182 4.07 19.06 16.74
C HIS A 182 5.51 18.75 17.13
N ASP A 183 5.89 19.17 18.33
CA ASP A 183 7.13 18.75 18.98
C ASP A 183 7.09 17.26 19.37
N GLY A 184 8.25 16.63 19.35
CA GLY A 184 8.45 15.27 19.82
C GLY A 184 9.67 14.59 19.23
N ILE A 185 9.73 13.27 19.40
CA ILE A 185 10.75 12.42 18.79
C ILE A 185 10.13 11.69 17.60
N CYS A 186 10.62 11.99 16.40
CA CYS A 186 10.29 11.31 15.17
C CYS A 186 11.04 9.99 15.10
N HIS A 187 10.31 8.88 14.99
CA HIS A 187 10.88 7.54 14.91
C HIS A 187 10.83 6.98 13.48
N GLY A 188 10.03 7.57 12.60
CA GLY A 188 9.81 7.05 11.26
C GLY A 188 8.60 7.66 10.56
N PHE A 189 8.25 7.06 9.42
CA PHE A 189 7.11 7.44 8.59
C PHE A 189 6.16 6.27 8.45
N ALA A 190 4.85 6.54 8.59
CA ALA A 190 3.81 5.66 8.10
C ALA A 190 3.43 6.06 6.68
N VAL A 191 3.31 5.09 5.78
CA VAL A 191 3.05 5.25 4.34
C VAL A 191 1.91 4.30 3.94
N TRP A 192 0.94 4.78 3.18
CA TRP A 192 -0.24 3.99 2.77
C TRP A 192 -0.84 4.51 1.47
N ILE A 193 -1.88 3.85 0.97
CA ILE A 193 -2.63 4.30 -0.23
C ILE A 193 -4.05 4.70 0.16
N ASP A 194 -4.43 5.92 -0.18
CA ASP A 194 -5.84 6.29 -0.24
C ASP A 194 -6.41 5.92 -1.62
N TRP A 195 -7.57 5.28 -1.65
CA TRP A 195 -8.26 4.92 -2.88
C TRP A 195 -9.38 5.91 -3.18
N VAL A 196 -9.28 6.63 -4.29
CA VAL A 196 -10.33 7.53 -4.78
C VAL A 196 -11.25 6.73 -5.69
N LEU A 197 -12.52 6.59 -5.30
CA LEU A 197 -13.46 5.75 -6.03
C LEU A 197 -13.94 6.40 -7.34
N ASP A 198 -14.25 7.69 -7.28
CA ASP A 198 -14.77 8.50 -8.39
C ASP A 198 -14.19 9.92 -8.26
N GLU A 199 -13.76 10.52 -9.36
CA GLU A 199 -13.28 11.91 -9.36
C GLU A 199 -14.42 12.93 -9.34
N LYS A 200 -15.59 12.58 -9.89
CA LYS A 200 -16.75 13.48 -9.97
C LYS A 200 -17.41 13.65 -8.61
N ASN A 201 -17.51 12.57 -7.84
CA ASN A 201 -17.98 12.57 -6.46
C ASN A 201 -16.93 11.88 -5.58
N PRO A 202 -15.95 12.63 -5.06
CA PRO A 202 -14.76 12.06 -4.42
C PRO A 202 -15.08 11.37 -3.11
N ILE A 203 -15.43 10.09 -3.20
CA ILE A 203 -15.40 9.15 -2.09
C ILE A 203 -13.97 8.61 -2.00
N VAL A 204 -13.32 8.85 -0.87
CA VAL A 204 -11.94 8.42 -0.62
C VAL A 204 -11.95 7.39 0.51
N ILE A 205 -11.45 6.19 0.21
CA ILE A 205 -11.19 5.16 1.22
C ILE A 205 -9.74 5.31 1.68
N SER A 206 -9.55 5.81 2.90
CA SER A 206 -8.21 5.89 3.48
C SER A 206 -7.80 4.59 4.17
N THR A 207 -6.60 4.11 3.87
CA THR A 207 -5.98 2.94 4.53
C THR A 207 -4.94 3.34 5.58
N GLY A 208 -4.97 4.60 6.03
CA GLY A 208 -3.98 5.17 6.94
C GLY A 208 -4.05 4.66 8.38
N PRO A 209 -3.18 5.18 9.27
CA PRO A 209 -2.98 4.66 10.64
C PRO A 209 -4.21 4.61 11.55
N GLU A 210 -5.27 5.35 11.24
CA GLU A 210 -6.54 5.32 11.97
C GLU A 210 -7.40 4.11 11.60
N SER A 211 -7.14 3.51 10.44
CA SER A 211 -7.85 2.33 9.96
C SER A 211 -7.33 1.07 10.64
N ARG A 212 -8.26 0.28 11.20
CA ARG A 212 -7.91 -0.95 11.93
C ARG A 212 -7.79 -2.19 11.06
N TYR A 213 -8.29 -2.11 9.83
CA TYR A 213 -8.38 -3.25 8.90
C TYR A 213 -7.21 -3.34 7.93
N TRP A 214 -6.47 -2.23 7.76
CA TRP A 214 -5.35 -2.14 6.83
C TRP A 214 -4.02 -2.01 7.57
N LYS A 215 -2.99 -2.64 7.03
CA LYS A 215 -1.61 -2.36 7.42
C LYS A 215 -1.11 -1.13 6.69
N GLN A 216 -0.18 -0.41 7.31
CA GLN A 216 0.58 0.68 6.72
C GLN A 216 2.02 0.19 6.52
N GLY A 217 2.69 0.68 5.50
CA GLY A 217 4.15 0.56 5.41
C GLY A 217 4.78 1.50 6.43
N VAL A 218 5.69 1.01 7.26
CA VAL A 218 6.44 1.84 8.22
C VAL A 218 7.92 1.76 7.90
N GLN A 219 8.53 2.91 7.61
CA GLN A 219 9.98 3.06 7.55
C GLN A 219 10.45 3.72 8.84
N LEU A 220 11.20 2.98 9.64
CA LEU A 220 11.80 3.47 10.89
C LEU A 220 13.15 4.10 10.60
N LEU A 221 13.43 5.22 11.27
CA LEU A 221 14.72 5.90 11.16
C LEU A 221 15.81 5.09 11.87
N SER A 222 17.02 5.13 11.31
CA SER A 222 18.21 4.56 11.95
C SER A 222 18.50 5.24 13.29
N ARG A 223 18.19 6.53 13.43
CA ARG A 223 18.23 7.25 14.69
C ARG A 223 16.98 8.11 14.84
N PRO A 224 16.23 8.03 15.96
CA PRO A 224 15.12 8.92 16.21
C PRO A 224 15.60 10.38 16.26
N VAL A 225 14.79 11.29 15.71
CA VAL A 225 15.17 12.70 15.56
C VAL A 225 14.25 13.56 16.41
N GLN A 226 14.82 14.44 17.24
CA GLN A 226 14.06 15.47 17.94
C GLN A 226 13.55 16.49 16.91
N VAL A 227 12.23 16.71 16.89
CA VAL A 227 11.58 17.59 15.91
C VAL A 227 10.72 18.64 16.60
N ASN A 228 10.60 19.79 15.95
CA ASN A 228 9.72 20.89 16.35
C ASN A 228 9.08 21.57 15.12
N PRO A 229 7.96 22.29 15.27
CA PRO A 229 7.28 22.93 14.14
C PRO A 229 8.02 24.10 13.48
N VAL A 230 9.02 24.69 14.17
CA VAL A 230 9.68 25.95 13.77
C VAL A 230 10.81 25.70 12.79
N SER A 231 11.71 24.76 13.11
CA SER A 231 12.95 24.55 12.38
C SER A 231 13.08 23.17 11.74
N SER A 232 12.32 22.17 12.21
CA SER A 232 12.49 20.80 11.73
C SER A 232 11.79 20.57 10.41
N VAL A 233 12.52 19.92 9.51
CA VAL A 233 12.08 19.55 8.16
C VAL A 233 12.69 18.21 7.83
N MET A 234 11.96 17.37 7.09
CA MET A 234 12.54 16.21 6.43
C MET A 234 12.15 16.19 4.95
N HIS A 235 12.98 15.59 4.12
CA HIS A 235 12.69 15.36 2.72
C HIS A 235 12.37 13.88 2.51
N VAL A 236 11.38 13.58 1.69
CA VAL A 236 11.02 12.19 1.36
C VAL A 236 10.76 12.08 -0.13
N GLU A 237 11.07 10.90 -0.67
CA GLU A 237 10.79 10.56 -2.06
C GLU A 237 10.29 9.11 -2.17
N ALA A 238 9.52 8.87 -3.23
CA ALA A 238 9.07 7.55 -3.62
C ALA A 238 9.20 7.37 -5.12
N HIS A 239 9.60 6.16 -5.51
CA HIS A 239 9.67 5.74 -6.91
C HIS A 239 8.96 4.40 -7.06
N PHE A 240 7.97 4.35 -7.95
CA PHE A 240 7.26 3.14 -8.33
C PHE A 240 7.80 2.62 -9.66
N ASP A 241 8.19 1.35 -9.68
CA ASP A 241 8.63 0.64 -10.88
C ASP A 241 7.56 -0.39 -11.29
N PRO A 242 6.90 -0.20 -12.45
CA PRO A 242 5.86 -1.12 -12.92
C PRO A 242 6.42 -2.49 -13.33
N GLY A 243 7.71 -2.60 -13.68
CA GLY A 243 8.32 -3.86 -14.11
C GLY A 243 8.49 -4.85 -12.96
N THR A 244 8.73 -4.34 -11.75
CA THR A 244 8.85 -5.13 -10.52
C THR A 244 7.61 -5.07 -9.63
N ALA A 245 6.69 -4.14 -9.91
CA ALA A 245 5.57 -3.76 -9.04
C ALA A 245 6.02 -3.31 -7.64
N GLU A 246 7.26 -2.86 -7.52
CA GLU A 246 7.84 -2.40 -6.27
C GLU A 246 7.82 -0.89 -6.14
N LEU A 247 7.68 -0.43 -4.89
CA LEU A 247 7.77 0.98 -4.53
C LEU A 247 8.91 1.17 -3.55
N VAL A 248 9.89 1.96 -3.97
CA VAL A 248 11.02 2.36 -3.13
C VAL A 248 10.67 3.67 -2.45
N PHE A 249 10.54 3.66 -1.13
CA PHE A 249 10.35 4.85 -0.31
C PHE A 249 11.65 5.20 0.42
N LYS A 250 12.08 6.45 0.33
CA LYS A 250 13.27 6.96 1.02
C LYS A 250 12.94 8.23 1.79
N SER A 251 13.41 8.28 3.02
CA SER A 251 13.50 9.53 3.76
C SER A 251 14.93 10.03 3.73
N MET A 252 15.12 11.35 3.68
CA MET A 252 16.41 12.00 3.84
C MET A 252 16.32 12.80 5.13
N GLY A 253 17.29 12.55 6.02
CA GLY A 253 17.40 13.25 7.29
C GLY A 253 17.55 14.76 7.11
N PRO A 254 17.30 15.55 8.16
CA PRO A 254 17.90 16.87 8.25
C PRO A 254 19.44 16.78 8.28
#